data_AF-A0A7C3GB32-F1
#
_entry.id   AF-A0A7C3GB32-F1
#
_cell.length_a   1.000
_cell.length_b   1.000
_cell.length_c   1.000
_cell.angle_alpha   90.00
_cell.angle_beta   90.00
_cell.angle_gamma   90.00
#
_symmetry.space_group_name_H-M   'P 1'
#
loop_
_entity.id
_entity.type
_entity.pdbx_description
1 polymer ?
#
loop_
_entity_poly.entity_id
_entity_poly.type
_entity_poly.pdbx_seq_one_letter_code
_entity_poly.pdbx_strand_id
1 'polypeptide(L)'
;MFAALHIGNHMFLVAGPQVYNKVQDVVNNIYRLPVIEPLLIFFICSQAFIGLFLVIRSLRQKPKRPFWRRDFWEKVQIISGLVFFYFIAEHLWALGLVRWFTTLKTDFYWPASVMNDAPFVYYFTPYYFLGVLALFTHIGIGLRYGALDAGRGKLGNAIAFTAMIIGALCGLVIVLSLAGVFYNIHLSDEWVGYLKSFYPAYIAK
;
A
#
# COMPACT_ATOMS: atom_id res chain seq x y z
N MET A 1 11.93 -1.13 -7.54
CA MET A 1 11.42 -0.82 -8.90
C MET A 1 9.89 -0.93 -8.96
N PHE A 2 9.31 -2.13 -8.75
CA PHE A 2 7.85 -2.33 -8.78
C PHE A 2 7.07 -1.31 -7.94
N ALA A 3 7.39 -1.18 -6.64
CA ALA A 3 6.69 -0.24 -5.76
C ALA A 3 6.73 1.22 -6.26
N ALA A 4 7.84 1.65 -6.86
CA ALA A 4 7.97 3.02 -7.37
C ALA A 4 7.05 3.26 -8.58
N LEU A 5 7.02 2.31 -9.52
CA LEU A 5 6.14 2.38 -10.70
C LEU A 5 4.67 2.19 -10.31
N HIS A 6 4.38 1.33 -9.33
CA HIS A 6 3.04 1.13 -8.79
C HIS A 6 2.50 2.40 -8.12
N ILE A 7 3.27 3.02 -7.22
CA ILE A 7 2.91 4.30 -6.60
C ILE A 7 2.87 5.42 -7.64
N GLY A 8 3.79 5.41 -8.61
CA GLY A 8 3.79 6.36 -9.74
C GLY A 8 2.49 6.30 -10.55
N ASN A 9 2.00 5.11 -10.87
CA ASN A 9 0.69 4.93 -11.51
C ASN A 9 -0.45 5.49 -10.65
N HIS A 10 -0.42 5.25 -9.34
CA HIS A 10 -1.41 5.80 -8.40
C HIS A 10 -1.43 7.33 -8.33
N MET A 11 -0.33 8.02 -8.66
CA MET A 11 -0.35 9.49 -8.72
C MET A 11 -1.23 10.01 -9.87
N PHE A 12 -1.55 9.18 -10.89
CA PHE A 12 -2.50 9.54 -11.95
C PHE A 12 -3.96 9.39 -11.54
N LEU A 13 -4.26 8.87 -10.34
CA LEU A 13 -5.63 8.85 -9.81
C LEU A 13 -6.24 10.26 -9.83
N VAL A 14 -5.47 11.29 -9.46
CA VAL A 14 -5.94 12.69 -9.44
C VAL A 14 -6.46 13.19 -10.79
N ALA A 15 -6.01 12.58 -11.90
CA ALA A 15 -6.42 12.93 -13.25
C ALA A 15 -7.67 12.17 -13.73
N GLY A 16 -8.27 11.35 -12.87
CA GLY A 16 -9.51 10.63 -13.12
C GLY A 16 -9.34 9.21 -13.68
N PRO A 17 -10.44 8.44 -13.74
CA PRO A 17 -10.42 7.02 -14.07
C PRO A 17 -9.80 6.71 -15.45
N GLN A 18 -10.06 7.55 -16.45
CA GLN A 18 -9.60 7.32 -17.83
C GLN A 18 -8.09 7.44 -17.95
N VAL A 19 -7.50 8.47 -17.33
CA VAL A 19 -6.04 8.69 -17.37
C VAL A 19 -5.34 7.62 -16.57
N TYR A 20 -5.81 7.33 -15.35
CA TYR A 20 -5.26 6.26 -14.52
C TYR A 20 -5.29 4.92 -15.23
N ASN A 21 -6.43 4.52 -15.82
CA ASN A 21 -6.54 3.23 -16.51
C ASN A 21 -5.61 3.15 -17.73
N LYS A 22 -5.47 4.24 -18.50
CA LYS A 22 -4.54 4.28 -19.64
C LYS A 22 -3.09 4.08 -19.21
N VAL A 23 -2.65 4.73 -18.14
CA VAL A 23 -1.29 4.54 -17.59
C VAL A 23 -1.15 3.12 -17.04
N GLN A 24 -2.18 2.63 -16.34
CA GLN A 24 -2.19 1.28 -15.80
C GLN A 24 -2.06 0.21 -16.90
N ASP A 25 -2.72 0.39 -18.04
CA ASP A 25 -2.63 -0.53 -19.17
C ASP A 25 -1.21 -0.59 -19.77
N VAL A 26 -0.53 0.56 -19.88
CA VAL A 26 0.87 0.61 -20.30
C VAL A 26 1.76 -0.17 -19.34
N VAL A 27 1.55 0.01 -18.03
CA VAL A 27 2.30 -0.69 -16.98
C VAL A 27 1.97 -2.20 -16.98
N ASN A 28 0.71 -2.56 -17.22
CA ASN A 28 0.23 -3.95 -17.27
C ASN A 28 0.83 -4.74 -18.43
N ASN A 29 1.22 -4.10 -19.55
CA ASN A 29 1.93 -4.76 -20.65
C ASN A 29 3.25 -5.40 -20.21
N ILE A 30 3.79 -4.99 -19.07
CA ILE A 30 4.97 -5.59 -18.45
C ILE A 30 4.56 -6.46 -17.27
N TYR A 31 3.72 -5.94 -16.36
CA TYR A 31 3.45 -6.59 -15.08
C TYR A 31 2.52 -7.79 -15.15
N ARG A 32 1.62 -7.83 -16.14
CA ARG A 32 0.69 -8.93 -16.35
C ARG A 32 1.17 -9.93 -17.39
N LEU A 33 2.45 -9.89 -17.73
CA LEU A 33 3.06 -10.98 -18.51
C LEU A 33 2.99 -12.28 -17.68
N PRO A 34 2.61 -13.42 -18.28
CA PRO A 34 2.37 -14.68 -17.55
C PRO A 34 3.53 -15.15 -16.66
N VAL A 35 4.75 -14.75 -16.99
CA VAL A 35 5.96 -15.07 -16.21
C VAL A 35 6.28 -13.98 -15.18
N ILE A 36 6.07 -12.71 -15.51
CA ILE A 36 6.43 -11.59 -14.65
C ILE A 36 5.49 -11.47 -13.45
N GLU A 37 4.18 -11.69 -13.67
CA GLU A 37 3.20 -11.54 -12.60
C GLU A 37 3.42 -12.52 -11.43
N PRO A 38 3.57 -13.85 -11.66
CA PRO A 38 3.84 -14.77 -10.56
C PRO A 38 5.19 -14.50 -9.88
N LEU A 39 6.22 -14.08 -10.64
CA LEU A 39 7.52 -13.71 -10.07
C LEU A 39 7.43 -12.48 -9.17
N LEU A 40 6.68 -11.44 -9.57
CA LEU A 40 6.46 -10.26 -8.76
C LEU A 40 5.73 -10.62 -7.46
N ILE A 41 4.66 -11.41 -7.54
CA ILE A 41 3.92 -11.89 -6.37
C ILE A 41 4.86 -12.70 -5.46
N PHE A 42 5.64 -13.63 -6.02
CA PHE A 42 6.60 -14.42 -5.28
C PHE A 42 7.63 -13.56 -4.54
N PHE A 43 8.18 -12.52 -5.18
CA PHE A 43 9.14 -11.63 -4.53
C PHE A 43 8.51 -10.78 -3.43
N ILE A 44 7.32 -10.23 -3.65
CA ILE A 44 6.61 -9.44 -2.63
C ILE A 44 6.28 -10.32 -1.42
N CYS A 45 5.72 -11.51 -1.65
CA CYS A 45 5.44 -12.48 -0.59
C CYS A 45 6.72 -12.88 0.15
N SER A 46 7.81 -13.17 -0.57
CA SER A 46 9.09 -13.53 0.04
C SER A 46 9.63 -12.40 0.94
N GLN A 47 9.57 -11.16 0.48
CA GLN A 47 9.97 -10.00 1.29
C GLN A 47 9.10 -9.84 2.55
N ALA A 48 7.78 -10.02 2.42
CA ALA A 48 6.85 -9.97 3.54
C ALA A 48 7.13 -11.09 4.56
N PHE A 49 7.36 -12.33 4.10
CA PHE A 49 7.69 -13.47 4.97
C PHE A 49 9.04 -13.31 5.66
N ILE A 50 10.08 -12.87 4.94
CA ILE A 50 11.40 -12.62 5.52
C ILE A 50 11.32 -11.51 6.56
N GLY A 51 10.63 -10.41 6.26
CA GLY A 51 10.42 -9.31 7.20
C GLY A 51 9.72 -9.77 8.48
N LEU A 52 8.62 -10.51 8.35
CA LEU A 52 7.90 -11.06 9.50
C LEU A 52 8.77 -12.03 10.31
N PHE A 53 9.51 -12.92 9.63
CA PHE A 53 10.43 -13.85 10.27
C PHE A 53 11.51 -13.12 11.09
N LEU A 54 12.09 -12.04 10.56
CA LEU A 54 13.07 -11.23 11.27
C LEU A 54 12.48 -10.55 12.51
N VAL A 55 11.23 -10.06 12.43
CA VAL A 55 10.54 -9.52 13.60
C VAL A 55 10.31 -10.61 14.65
N ILE A 56 9.76 -11.77 14.26
CA ILE A 56 9.52 -12.90 15.18
C ILE A 56 10.82 -13.36 15.83
N ARG A 57 11.89 -13.50 15.05
CA ARG A 57 13.22 -13.86 15.56
C ARG A 57 13.74 -12.81 16.53
N SER A 58 13.56 -11.52 16.24
CA SER A 58 13.95 -10.43 17.15
C SER A 58 13.15 -10.45 18.45
N LEU A 59 11.89 -10.88 18.44
CA LEU A 59 11.05 -11.01 19.63
C LEU A 59 11.41 -12.23 20.48
N ARG A 60 11.86 -13.32 19.86
CA ARG A 60 12.26 -14.57 20.54
C ARG A 60 13.64 -14.47 21.18
N GLN A 61 14.54 -13.66 20.65
CA GLN A 61 15.81 -13.37 21.30
C GLN A 61 15.55 -12.50 22.53
N LYS A 62 16.21 -12.79 23.67
CA LYS A 62 16.17 -11.89 24.84
C LYS A 62 16.56 -10.48 24.38
N PRO A 63 15.62 -9.51 24.36
CA PRO A 63 15.93 -8.19 23.85
C PRO A 63 17.02 -7.57 24.71
N LYS A 64 18.10 -7.05 24.11
CA LYS A 64 19.11 -6.25 24.86
C LYS A 64 18.44 -5.14 25.67
N ARG A 65 17.31 -4.63 25.16
CA ARG A 65 16.43 -3.65 25.81
C ARG A 65 14.97 -3.90 25.42
N PRO A 66 14.01 -3.66 26.35
CA PRO A 66 12.59 -3.77 26.05
C PRO A 66 12.14 -2.72 25.02
N PHE A 67 11.02 -2.97 24.32
CA PHE A 67 10.55 -2.11 23.21
C PHE A 67 10.42 -0.64 23.61
N TRP A 68 9.89 -0.32 24.79
CA TRP A 68 9.73 1.06 25.25
C TRP A 68 11.07 1.80 25.46
N ARG A 69 12.18 1.07 25.68
CA ARG A 69 13.54 1.63 25.80
C ARG A 69 14.32 1.67 24.48
N ARG A 70 13.73 1.20 23.38
CA ARG A 70 14.31 1.34 22.04
C ARG A 70 14.28 2.80 21.61
N ASP A 71 15.26 3.20 20.79
CA ASP A 71 15.25 4.53 20.21
C ASP A 71 14.08 4.72 19.23
N PHE A 72 13.84 5.98 18.88
CA PHE A 72 12.75 6.36 17.99
C PHE A 72 12.80 5.62 16.65
N TRP A 73 13.97 5.54 16.01
CA TRP A 73 14.11 4.98 14.67
C TRP A 73 13.92 3.47 14.65
N GLU A 74 14.37 2.76 15.69
CA GLU A 74 14.09 1.33 15.87
C GLU A 74 12.58 1.07 15.99
N LYS A 75 11.87 1.87 16.80
CA LYS A 75 10.42 1.71 16.99
C LYS A 75 9.69 1.95 15.68
N VAL A 76 10.00 3.04 14.99
CA VAL A 76 9.33 3.40 13.73
C VAL A 76 9.64 2.37 12.65
N GLN A 77 10.85 1.80 12.56
CA GLN A 77 11.17 0.73 11.61
C GLN A 77 10.30 -0.51 11.80
N ILE A 78 10.11 -0.93 13.05
CA ILE A 78 9.33 -2.13 13.38
C ILE A 78 7.85 -1.88 13.17
N ILE A 79 7.32 -0.76 13.66
CA ILE A 79 5.90 -0.42 13.52
C ILE A 79 5.55 -0.25 12.03
N SER A 80 6.32 0.53 11.27
CA SER A 80 6.08 0.68 9.84
C SER A 80 6.18 -0.65 9.09
N GLY A 81 7.14 -1.51 9.44
CA GLY A 81 7.25 -2.85 8.84
C GLY A 81 6.01 -3.72 9.10
N LEU A 82 5.48 -3.70 10.31
CA LEU A 82 4.27 -4.46 10.69
C LEU A 82 3.01 -3.90 10.04
N VAL A 83 2.84 -2.57 10.02
CA VAL A 83 1.71 -1.91 9.34
C VAL A 83 1.75 -2.19 7.84
N PHE A 84 2.93 -2.09 7.21
CA PHE A 84 3.08 -2.39 5.79
C PHE A 84 2.87 -3.88 5.48
N PHE A 85 3.32 -4.78 6.36
CA PHE A 85 3.04 -6.21 6.25
C PHE A 85 1.53 -6.50 6.27
N TYR A 86 0.80 -5.89 7.22
CA TYR A 86 -0.65 -6.01 7.28
C TYR A 86 -1.31 -5.52 5.98
N PHE A 87 -0.91 -4.31 5.53
CA PHE A 87 -1.40 -3.73 4.30
C PHE A 87 -1.16 -4.63 3.09
N ILE A 88 0.06 -5.13 2.88
CA ILE A 88 0.34 -5.93 1.69
C ILE A 88 -0.34 -7.31 1.73
N ALA A 89 -0.47 -7.91 2.92
CA ALA A 89 -1.14 -9.19 3.09
C ALA A 89 -2.62 -9.10 2.72
N GLU A 90 -3.33 -8.13 3.28
CA GLU A 90 -4.74 -7.91 2.96
C GLU A 90 -4.93 -7.44 1.51
N HIS A 91 -4.10 -6.52 1.02
CA HIS A 91 -4.20 -5.99 -0.34
C HIS A 91 -4.01 -7.09 -1.41
N LEU A 92 -3.02 -7.96 -1.25
CA LEU A 92 -2.79 -9.08 -2.18
C LEU A 92 -3.87 -10.16 -2.05
N TRP A 93 -4.37 -10.41 -0.83
CA TRP A 93 -5.47 -11.35 -0.63
C TRP A 93 -6.74 -10.86 -1.33
N ALA A 94 -7.11 -9.59 -1.14
CA ALA A 94 -8.25 -8.97 -1.81
C ALA A 94 -8.09 -8.95 -3.35
N LEU A 95 -6.88 -8.69 -3.84
CA LEU A 95 -6.56 -8.75 -5.28
C LEU A 95 -6.82 -10.17 -5.83
N GLY A 96 -6.35 -11.19 -5.12
CA GLY A 96 -6.57 -12.60 -5.48
C GLY A 96 -8.04 -12.97 -5.47
N LEU A 97 -8.78 -12.56 -4.43
CA LEU A 97 -10.21 -12.84 -4.33
C LEU A 97 -10.99 -12.27 -5.53
N VAL A 98 -10.75 -11.01 -5.89
CA VAL A 98 -11.42 -10.40 -7.04
C VAL A 98 -11.07 -11.14 -8.33
N ARG A 99 -9.79 -11.46 -8.55
CA ARG A 99 -9.34 -12.06 -9.81
C ARG A 99 -9.71 -13.52 -10.00
N TRP A 100 -9.82 -14.29 -8.93
CA TRP A 100 -10.11 -15.72 -9.01
C TRP A 100 -11.60 -16.05 -8.91
N PHE A 101 -12.38 -15.20 -8.24
CA PHE A 101 -13.79 -15.49 -7.95
C PHE A 101 -14.79 -14.52 -8.59
N THR A 102 -14.32 -13.52 -9.34
CA THR A 102 -15.19 -12.56 -10.02
C THR A 102 -14.72 -12.28 -11.45
N THR A 103 -15.58 -11.68 -12.25
CA THR A 103 -15.26 -11.16 -13.59
C THR A 103 -14.82 -9.69 -13.56
N LEU A 104 -14.75 -9.07 -12.38
CA LEU A 104 -14.45 -7.65 -12.22
C LEU A 104 -12.99 -7.36 -12.56
N LYS A 105 -12.78 -6.23 -13.23
CA LYS A 105 -11.43 -5.77 -13.57
C LYS A 105 -10.76 -5.13 -12.35
N THR A 106 -9.49 -5.44 -12.17
CA THR A 106 -8.63 -4.76 -11.17
C THR A 106 -8.06 -3.47 -11.78
N ASP A 107 -8.95 -2.52 -12.03
CA ASP A 107 -8.67 -1.19 -12.59
C ASP A 107 -8.95 -0.08 -11.55
N PHE A 108 -9.09 1.18 -11.98
CA PHE A 108 -9.45 2.31 -11.11
C PHE A 108 -10.58 1.99 -10.13
N TYR A 109 -11.62 1.30 -10.61
CA TYR A 109 -12.85 1.09 -9.85
C TYR A 109 -12.68 0.08 -8.72
N TRP A 110 -11.65 -0.78 -8.78
CA TRP A 110 -11.43 -1.77 -7.73
C TRP A 110 -11.13 -1.11 -6.37
N PRO A 111 -10.07 -0.31 -6.19
CA PRO A 111 -9.86 0.38 -4.92
C PRO A 111 -10.88 1.50 -4.69
N ALA A 112 -11.44 2.13 -5.74
CA ALA A 112 -12.45 3.17 -5.59
C ALA A 112 -13.77 2.64 -5.02
N SER A 113 -14.15 1.40 -5.35
CA SER A 113 -15.41 0.79 -4.88
C SER A 113 -15.55 0.82 -3.36
N VAL A 114 -14.45 0.56 -2.64
CA VAL A 114 -14.43 0.53 -1.18
C VAL A 114 -14.02 1.86 -0.52
N MET A 115 -13.58 2.83 -1.32
CA MET A 115 -13.06 4.12 -0.85
C MET A 115 -14.02 5.29 -1.10
N ASN A 116 -14.97 5.15 -2.04
CA ASN A 116 -15.85 6.24 -2.43
C ASN A 116 -17.04 6.42 -1.47
N ASP A 117 -17.45 5.36 -0.76
CA ASP A 117 -18.70 5.39 -0.01
C ASP A 117 -18.71 4.60 1.31
N ALA A 118 -19.66 4.98 2.17
CA ALA A 118 -19.90 4.32 3.44
C ALA A 118 -20.57 2.95 3.25
N PRO A 119 -20.33 1.98 4.15
CA PRO A 119 -19.46 2.09 5.33
C PRO A 119 -17.97 1.81 5.05
N PHE A 120 -17.65 1.29 3.86
CA PHE A 120 -16.31 0.79 3.53
C PHE A 120 -15.22 1.86 3.66
N VAL A 121 -15.52 3.09 3.23
CA VAL A 121 -14.57 4.22 3.28
C VAL A 121 -13.97 4.44 4.67
N TYR A 122 -14.70 4.16 5.76
CA TYR A 122 -14.22 4.37 7.13
C TYR A 122 -13.09 3.43 7.51
N TYR A 123 -13.07 2.22 6.96
CA TYR A 123 -11.99 1.27 7.15
C TYR A 123 -10.87 1.49 6.15
N PHE A 124 -11.22 1.60 4.85
CA PHE A 124 -10.22 1.62 3.80
C PHE A 124 -9.43 2.94 3.75
N THR A 125 -10.01 4.06 4.18
CA THR A 125 -9.29 5.34 4.25
C THR A 125 -8.04 5.29 5.13
N PRO A 126 -8.14 4.99 6.44
CA PRO A 126 -6.95 4.88 7.29
C PRO A 126 -6.05 3.71 6.84
N TYR A 127 -6.62 2.61 6.35
CA TYR A 127 -5.86 1.46 5.86
C TYR A 127 -4.93 1.81 4.69
N TYR A 128 -5.44 2.45 3.63
CA TYR A 128 -4.63 2.85 2.46
C TYR A 128 -3.62 3.94 2.84
N PHE A 129 -4.03 4.95 3.61
CA PHE A 129 -3.13 6.02 4.04
C PHE A 129 -1.95 5.47 4.86
N LEU A 130 -2.24 4.67 5.89
CA LEU A 130 -1.21 4.10 6.75
C LEU A 130 -0.35 3.09 6.01
N GLY A 131 -0.91 2.31 5.08
CA GLY A 131 -0.15 1.39 4.24
C GLY A 131 0.90 2.09 3.38
N VAL A 132 0.52 3.17 2.69
CA VAL A 132 1.44 3.95 1.85
C VAL A 132 2.48 4.68 2.72
N LEU A 133 2.05 5.33 3.80
CA LEU A 133 2.97 5.99 4.74
C LEU A 133 3.99 4.99 5.31
N ALA A 134 3.53 3.80 5.71
CA ALA A 134 4.36 2.75 6.27
C ALA A 134 5.40 2.22 5.26
N LEU A 135 5.02 2.02 4.00
CA LEU A 135 5.94 1.63 2.92
C LEU A 135 7.13 2.60 2.83
N PHE A 136 6.84 3.90 2.65
CA PHE A 136 7.88 4.91 2.50
C PHE A 136 8.71 5.08 3.77
N THR A 137 8.06 5.05 4.93
CA THR A 137 8.74 5.15 6.23
C THR A 137 9.72 3.99 6.43
N HIS A 138 9.29 2.76 6.15
CA HIS A 138 10.10 1.55 6.32
C HIS A 138 11.32 1.53 5.38
N ILE A 139 11.13 1.93 4.12
CA ILE A 139 12.22 2.06 3.15
C ILE A 139 13.17 3.20 3.56
N GLY A 140 12.63 4.36 3.93
CA GLY A 140 13.41 5.53 4.31
C GLY A 140 14.32 5.27 5.52
N ILE A 141 13.81 4.54 6.52
CA ILE A 141 14.62 4.16 7.69
C ILE A 141 15.63 3.06 7.34
N GLY A 142 15.30 2.10 6.48
CA GLY A 142 16.27 1.16 5.94
C GLY A 142 17.46 1.85 5.26
N LEU A 143 17.17 2.82 4.39
CA LEU A 143 18.19 3.66 3.73
C LEU A 143 18.98 4.52 4.73
N ARG A 144 18.30 5.03 5.77
CA ARG A 144 18.96 5.75 6.87
C ARG A 144 20.00 4.88 7.57
N TYR A 145 19.70 3.62 7.88
CA TYR A 145 20.69 2.73 8.50
C TYR A 145 21.90 2.51 7.59
N GLY A 146 21.68 2.31 6.28
CA GLY A 146 22.80 2.24 5.32
C GLY A 146 23.64 3.53 5.27
N ALA A 147 23.02 4.70 5.35
CA ALA A 147 23.73 5.98 5.42
C ALA A 147 24.51 6.16 6.74
N LEU A 148 24.00 5.64 7.86
CA LEU A 148 24.70 5.64 9.14
C LEU A 148 25.93 4.74 9.11
N ASP A 149 25.83 3.55 8.53
CA ASP A 149 26.96 2.63 8.36
C ASP A 149 28.09 3.26 7.51
N ALA A 150 27.74 4.17 6.59
CA ALA A 150 28.67 4.96 5.81
C ALA A 150 29.17 6.24 6.50
N GLY A 151 28.86 6.46 7.78
CA GLY A 151 29.26 7.66 8.55
C GLY A 151 28.49 8.94 8.20
N ARG A 152 27.38 8.85 7.43
CA ARG A 152 26.62 9.98 6.90
C ARG A 152 25.30 10.21 7.65
N GLY A 153 25.35 10.29 8.98
CA GLY A 153 24.13 10.32 9.82
C GLY A 153 23.17 11.48 9.56
N LYS A 154 23.68 12.69 9.25
CA LYS A 154 22.82 13.84 8.87
C LYS A 154 22.02 13.56 7.60
N LEU A 155 22.68 13.00 6.58
CA LEU A 155 22.03 12.59 5.33
C LEU A 155 21.02 11.47 5.59
N GLY A 156 21.37 10.48 6.42
CA GLY A 156 20.46 9.39 6.78
C GLY A 156 19.17 9.89 7.44
N ASN A 157 19.27 10.83 8.38
CA ASN A 157 18.08 11.44 9.00
C ASN A 157 17.24 12.20 7.97
N ALA A 158 17.88 12.98 7.09
CA ALA A 158 17.18 13.70 6.03
C ALA A 158 16.42 12.75 5.09
N ILE A 159 17.07 11.65 4.65
CA ILE A 159 16.44 10.62 3.82
C ILE A 159 15.19 10.05 4.49
N ALA A 160 15.27 9.68 5.77
CA ALA A 160 14.13 9.10 6.48
C ALA A 160 12.97 10.10 6.58
N PHE A 161 13.23 11.35 6.99
CA PHE A 161 12.18 12.37 7.08
C PHE A 161 11.57 12.71 5.72
N THR A 162 12.39 12.87 4.68
CA THR A 162 11.90 13.10 3.32
C THR A 162 11.03 11.95 2.83
N ALA A 163 11.43 10.70 3.07
CA ALA A 163 10.61 9.54 2.72
C ALA A 163 9.26 9.56 3.45
N MET A 164 9.23 9.85 4.75
CA MET A 164 7.97 9.96 5.52
C MET A 164 7.04 11.04 4.95
N ILE A 165 7.57 12.22 4.61
CA ILE A 165 6.80 13.31 4.03
C ILE A 165 6.24 12.91 2.66
N ILE A 166 7.07 12.33 1.78
CA ILE A 166 6.62 11.85 0.47
C ILE A 166 5.53 10.79 0.64
N GLY A 167 5.71 9.84 1.56
CA GLY A 167 4.71 8.81 1.85
C GLY A 167 3.38 9.39 2.32
N ALA A 168 3.40 10.40 3.20
CA ALA A 168 2.19 11.09 3.66
C ALA A 168 1.50 11.82 2.51
N LEU A 169 2.24 12.54 1.67
CA LEU A 169 1.69 13.26 0.52
C LEU A 169 1.09 12.30 -0.51
N CYS A 170 1.81 11.23 -0.87
CA CYS A 170 1.30 10.20 -1.78
C CYS A 170 0.05 9.53 -1.20
N GLY A 171 0.05 9.16 0.08
CA GLY A 171 -1.10 8.56 0.75
C GLY A 171 -2.32 9.48 0.72
N LEU A 172 -2.15 10.78 0.99
CA LEU A 172 -3.23 11.77 0.90
C LEU A 172 -3.78 11.88 -0.52
N VAL A 173 -2.91 12.01 -1.53
CA VAL A 173 -3.34 12.10 -2.94
C VAL A 173 -4.17 10.87 -3.33
N ILE A 174 -3.70 9.67 -2.98
CA ILE A 174 -4.39 8.41 -3.29
C ILE A 174 -5.76 8.37 -2.64
N VAL A 175 -5.83 8.60 -1.33
CA VAL A 175 -7.07 8.54 -0.55
C VAL A 175 -8.08 9.56 -1.04
N LEU A 176 -7.68 10.82 -1.21
CA LEU A 176 -8.58 11.89 -1.65
C LEU A 176 -9.12 11.63 -3.07
N SER A 177 -8.27 11.10 -3.96
CA SER A 177 -8.69 10.75 -5.32
C SER A 177 -9.69 9.60 -5.33
N LEU A 178 -9.46 8.55 -4.54
CA LEU A 178 -10.36 7.39 -4.48
C LEU A 178 -11.64 7.65 -3.69
N ALA A 179 -11.64 8.65 -2.81
CA ALA A 179 -12.82 9.14 -2.11
C ALA A 179 -13.68 10.12 -2.94
N GLY A 180 -13.30 10.37 -4.20
CA GLY A 180 -14.07 11.22 -5.11
C GLY A 180 -13.97 12.73 -4.81
N VAL A 181 -12.92 13.17 -4.09
CA VAL A 181 -12.77 14.60 -3.72
C VAL A 181 -12.51 15.48 -4.94
N PHE A 182 -11.80 14.96 -5.95
CA PHE A 182 -11.44 15.73 -7.15
C PHE A 182 -12.43 15.57 -8.31
N TYR A 183 -13.25 14.52 -8.29
CA TYR A 183 -14.21 14.19 -9.35
C TYR A 183 -15.22 13.15 -8.86
N ASN A 184 -16.41 13.12 -9.44
CA ASN A 184 -17.45 12.14 -9.10
C ASN A 184 -17.06 10.74 -9.60
N ILE A 185 -17.24 9.75 -8.73
CA ILE A 185 -17.01 8.33 -9.05
C ILE A 185 -18.36 7.63 -9.10
N HIS A 186 -18.73 7.16 -10.29
CA HIS A 186 -19.92 6.34 -10.49
C HIS A 186 -19.51 4.87 -10.59
N LEU A 187 -19.98 4.05 -9.65
CA LEU A 187 -19.77 2.61 -9.67
C LEU A 187 -20.78 1.94 -10.62
N SER A 188 -20.34 0.92 -11.35
CA SER A 188 -21.26 0.10 -12.14
C SER A 188 -22.11 -0.79 -11.23
N ASP A 189 -23.23 -1.30 -11.75
CA ASP A 189 -24.10 -2.23 -11.04
C ASP A 189 -23.35 -3.49 -10.56
N GLU A 190 -22.33 -3.93 -11.31
CA GLU A 190 -21.48 -5.06 -10.93
C GLU A 190 -20.67 -4.76 -9.65
N TRP A 191 -20.08 -3.56 -9.54
CA TRP A 191 -19.38 -3.13 -8.33
C TRP A 191 -20.33 -2.93 -7.15
N VAL A 192 -21.51 -2.36 -7.39
CA VAL A 192 -22.53 -2.22 -6.35
C VAL A 192 -22.99 -3.60 -5.85
N GLY A 193 -23.20 -4.55 -6.76
CA GLY A 193 -23.55 -5.93 -6.44
C GLY A 193 -22.45 -6.64 -5.63
N TYR A 194 -21.18 -6.43 -6.02
CA TYR A 194 -20.03 -6.94 -5.27
C TYR A 194 -20.01 -6.42 -3.83
N LEU A 195 -20.16 -5.10 -3.63
CA LEU A 195 -20.21 -4.50 -2.30
C LEU A 195 -21.41 -5.02 -1.47
N LYS A 196 -22.57 -5.22 -2.10
CA LYS A 196 -23.75 -5.79 -1.45
C LYS A 196 -23.56 -7.24 -0.99
N SER A 197 -22.66 -8.00 -1.59
CA SER A 197 -22.32 -9.34 -1.09
C SER A 197 -21.60 -9.32 0.27
N PHE A 198 -20.91 -8.22 0.60
CA PHE A 198 -20.27 -8.02 1.92
C PHE A 198 -21.17 -7.26 2.88
N TYR A 199 -21.97 -6.31 2.36
CA TYR A 199 -22.88 -5.51 3.15
C TYR A 199 -24.22 -5.34 2.41
N PRO A 200 -25.21 -6.24 2.62
CA PRO A 200 -26.46 -6.24 1.84
C PRO A 200 -27.27 -4.94 1.92
N ALA A 201 -27.10 -4.16 2.99
CA ALA A 201 -27.75 -2.86 3.16
C ALA A 201 -26.99 -1.70 2.49
N TYR A 202 -25.94 -1.98 1.69
CA TYR A 202 -25.20 -0.96 0.96
C TYR A 202 -26.08 -0.21 -0.04
N ILE A 203 -26.04 1.12 0.03
CA ILE A 203 -26.72 2.04 -0.87
C ILE A 203 -25.64 2.92 -1.48
N ALA A 204 -25.47 2.85 -2.80
CA ALA A 204 -24.52 3.71 -3.51
C ALA A 204 -25.05 5.15 -3.55
N LYS A 205 -24.15 6.10 -3.32
CA LYS A 205 -24.36 7.53 -3.59
C LYS A 205 -24.53 7.87 -5.07
#